data_AF-A0AAQ3ULX1-F1
#
_entry.id   AF-A0AAQ3ULX1-F1
#
_cell.length_a   1.000
_cell.length_b   1.000
_cell.length_c   1.000
_cell.angle_alpha   90.00
_cell.angle_beta   90.00
_cell.angle_gamma   90.00
#
_symmetry.space_group_name_H-M   'P 1'
#
loop_
_entity.id
_entity.type
_entity.pdbx_description
1 polymer ?
#
loop_
_entity_poly.entity_id
_entity_poly.type
_entity_poly.pdbx_seq_one_letter_code
_entity_poly.pdbx_strand_id
1 'polypeptide(L)'
;MEILGGKIDSLMRRFEKMESGRAEEVKSTDYMMTCEECGEYGHSSERCPEEAKALDYARKEGWIPPSNYRQNRQQQFTAGSAIRMSFLSRIQLKDFMEEQAKINKDTHSKFKAVDKVLESIDGKITTVGSSNQQLMGMMKILENQLSRLASISQTKMKESCQTATA
;
A
#
# COMPACT_ATOMS: atom_id res chain seq x y z
N MET A 1 29.14 7.44 6.04
CA MET A 1 29.55 8.43 5.02
C MET A 1 30.29 7.82 3.83
N GLU A 2 30.83 6.60 3.92
CA GLU A 2 31.59 5.96 2.81
C GLU A 2 30.76 5.61 1.56
N ILE A 3 29.45 5.36 1.70
CA ILE A 3 28.57 5.00 0.58
C ILE A 3 28.31 6.21 -0.37
N LEU A 4 28.37 7.44 0.16
CA LEU A 4 28.13 8.65 -0.63
C LEU A 4 29.36 9.00 -1.48
N GLY A 5 30.57 8.80 -0.95
CA GLY A 5 31.83 8.99 -1.69
C GLY A 5 31.92 8.07 -2.91
N GLY A 6 31.63 6.77 -2.74
CA GLY A 6 31.64 5.82 -3.86
C GLY A 6 30.62 6.14 -4.96
N LYS A 7 29.49 6.77 -4.63
CA LYS A 7 28.50 7.22 -5.61
C LYS A 7 28.96 8.44 -6.39
N ILE A 8 29.69 9.37 -5.75
CA ILE A 8 30.25 10.55 -6.40
C ILE A 8 31.39 10.16 -7.35
N ASP A 9 32.28 9.27 -6.93
CA ASP A 9 33.37 8.77 -7.78
C ASP A 9 32.86 8.00 -9.01
N SER A 10 31.76 7.25 -8.83
CA SER A 10 31.10 6.53 -9.93
C SER A 10 30.45 7.48 -10.94
N LEU A 11 29.90 8.61 -10.47
CA LEU A 11 29.34 9.65 -11.34
C LEU A 11 30.44 10.40 -12.09
N MET A 12 31.52 10.79 -11.42
CA MET A 12 32.63 11.53 -12.03
C MET A 12 33.27 10.72 -13.18
N ARG A 13 33.44 9.41 -12.98
CA ARG A 13 33.95 8.48 -14.01
C ARG A 13 33.01 8.28 -15.20
N ARG A 14 31.70 8.48 -15.04
CA ARG A 14 30.73 8.46 -16.16
C ARG A 14 30.75 9.76 -16.95
N PHE A 15 30.98 10.90 -16.31
CA PHE A 15 31.08 12.20 -16.99
C PHE A 15 32.36 12.28 -17.84
N GLU A 16 33.51 11.87 -17.30
CA GLU A 16 34.77 11.78 -18.07
C GLU A 16 34.64 10.87 -19.30
N LYS A 17 33.91 9.75 -19.15
CA LYS A 17 33.64 8.81 -20.25
C LYS A 17 32.70 9.37 -21.33
N MET A 18 31.79 10.28 -20.97
CA MET A 18 30.95 11.01 -21.93
C MET A 18 31.72 12.13 -22.63
N GLU A 19 32.67 12.77 -21.96
CA GLU A 19 33.51 13.84 -22.55
C GLU A 19 34.52 13.27 -23.56
N SER A 20 35.12 12.11 -23.25
CA SER A 20 36.07 11.41 -24.13
C SER A 20 35.43 10.82 -25.41
N GLY A 21 34.11 10.69 -25.48
CA GLY A 21 33.40 10.05 -26.60
C GLY A 21 32.96 10.99 -27.73
N ARG A 22 33.25 12.30 -27.64
CA ARG A 22 32.78 13.32 -28.61
C ARG A 22 33.62 13.45 -29.88
N ALA A 23 34.55 12.54 -30.14
CA ALA A 23 35.41 12.59 -31.31
C ALA A 23 35.30 11.32 -32.17
N GLU A 24 34.09 10.93 -32.56
CA GLU A 24 33.92 10.21 -33.83
C GLU A 24 32.48 10.34 -34.36
N GLU A 25 32.41 10.82 -35.59
CA GLU A 25 31.21 11.16 -36.36
C GLU A 25 30.27 9.97 -36.62
N VAL A 26 28.97 10.29 -36.59
CA VAL A 26 27.93 9.83 -37.53
C VAL A 26 27.67 8.32 -37.58
N LYS A 27 26.68 7.86 -36.79
CA LYS A 27 25.73 6.76 -37.13
C LYS A 27 24.60 6.51 -36.12
N SER A 28 24.15 7.53 -35.38
CA SER A 28 23.37 7.30 -34.17
C SER A 28 22.24 8.33 -33.96
N THR A 29 21.28 8.36 -34.89
CA THR A 29 19.98 9.02 -34.62
C THR A 29 19.05 8.11 -33.81
N ASP A 30 19.30 6.79 -33.80
CA ASP A 30 18.51 5.80 -33.04
C ASP A 30 18.72 5.87 -31.52
N TYR A 31 19.85 6.42 -31.05
CA TYR A 31 20.16 6.42 -29.61
C TYR A 31 19.60 7.64 -28.85
N MET A 32 19.01 8.60 -29.56
CA MET A 32 18.43 9.83 -28.97
C MET A 32 16.90 9.80 -28.90
N MET A 33 16.25 8.77 -29.44
CA MET A 33 14.80 8.65 -29.45
C MET A 33 14.31 7.91 -28.20
N THR A 34 13.27 8.43 -27.55
CA THR A 34 12.45 7.71 -26.57
C THR A 34 11.52 6.76 -27.28
N CYS A 35 11.52 5.50 -26.87
CA CYS A 35 10.61 4.50 -27.39
C CYS A 35 9.16 4.85 -27.04
N GLU A 36 8.26 4.93 -28.03
CA GLU A 36 6.84 5.23 -27.78
C GLU A 36 6.09 4.09 -27.08
N GLU A 37 6.62 2.87 -27.12
CA GLU A 37 6.02 1.71 -26.44
C GLU A 37 6.39 1.68 -24.95
N CYS A 38 7.69 1.79 -24.61
CA CYS A 38 8.17 1.64 -23.22
C CYS A 38 8.66 2.93 -22.56
N GLY A 39 8.78 4.04 -23.28
CA GLY A 39 9.25 5.35 -22.77
C GLY A 39 10.76 5.46 -22.53
N GLU A 40 11.54 4.40 -22.74
CA GLU A 40 12.98 4.38 -22.49
C GLU A 40 13.79 4.93 -23.69
N TYR A 41 14.95 5.52 -23.38
CA TYR A 41 15.83 6.11 -24.38
C TYR A 41 16.72 5.06 -25.05
N GLY A 42 17.10 5.31 -26.30
CA GLY A 42 18.16 4.57 -26.97
C GLY A 42 17.71 3.47 -27.93
N HIS A 43 16.41 3.38 -28.22
CA HIS A 43 15.84 2.47 -29.20
C HIS A 43 14.49 2.97 -29.73
N SER A 44 14.12 2.54 -30.93
CA SER A 44 12.79 2.78 -31.52
C SER A 44 11.77 1.72 -31.08
N SER A 45 10.48 2.00 -31.27
CA SER A 45 9.38 1.04 -31.01
C SER A 45 9.60 -0.31 -31.70
N GLU A 46 10.11 -0.31 -32.93
CA GLU A 46 10.43 -1.55 -33.66
C GLU A 46 11.51 -2.43 -33.01
N ARG A 47 12.37 -1.85 -32.16
CA ARG A 47 13.43 -2.57 -31.44
C ARG A 47 13.22 -2.52 -29.92
N CYS A 48 11.98 -2.34 -29.47
CA CYS A 48 11.65 -2.29 -28.06
C CYS A 48 11.99 -3.62 -27.36
N PRO A 49 12.89 -3.64 -26.37
CA PRO A 49 13.24 -4.85 -25.64
C PRO A 49 12.18 -5.21 -24.58
N GLU A 50 11.09 -4.45 -24.47
CA GLU A 50 10.04 -4.67 -23.47
C GLU A 50 9.38 -6.04 -23.62
N GLU A 51 9.19 -6.53 -24.85
CA GLU A 51 8.68 -7.88 -25.10
C GLU A 51 9.66 -8.96 -24.58
N ALA A 52 10.96 -8.72 -24.71
CA ALA A 52 11.99 -9.59 -24.13
C ALA A 52 12.03 -9.52 -22.60
N LYS A 53 11.81 -8.33 -22.01
CA LYS A 53 11.71 -8.15 -20.55
C LYS A 53 10.45 -8.80 -19.97
N ALA A 54 9.32 -8.70 -20.66
CA ALA A 54 8.07 -9.33 -20.26
C ALA A 54 8.18 -10.86 -20.28
N LEU A 55 8.84 -11.41 -21.31
CA LEU A 55 9.15 -12.85 -21.37
C LEU A 55 10.15 -13.29 -20.29
N ASP A 56 11.11 -12.45 -19.91
CA ASP A 56 12.05 -12.75 -18.82
C ASP A 56 11.37 -12.72 -17.44
N TYR A 57 10.46 -11.77 -17.22
CA TYR A 57 9.63 -11.71 -16.02
C TYR A 57 8.73 -12.95 -15.92
N ALA A 58 8.07 -13.31 -17.01
CA ALA A 58 7.19 -14.47 -17.04
C ALA A 58 7.97 -15.78 -16.86
N ARG A 59 9.20 -15.88 -17.40
CA ARG A 59 10.11 -17.01 -17.17
C ARG A 59 10.56 -17.12 -15.71
N LYS A 60 10.85 -16.00 -15.04
CA LYS A 60 11.20 -15.98 -13.60
C LYS A 60 10.05 -16.43 -12.71
N GLU A 61 8.82 -16.06 -13.08
CA GLU A 61 7.58 -16.46 -12.38
C GLU A 61 7.03 -17.83 -12.83
N GLY A 62 7.80 -18.60 -13.60
CA GLY A 62 7.44 -19.98 -14.00
C GLY A 62 6.37 -20.09 -15.08
N TRP A 63 6.00 -18.99 -15.74
CA TRP A 63 5.05 -18.98 -16.84
C TRP A 63 5.76 -19.18 -18.18
N ILE A 64 5.43 -20.29 -18.87
CA ILE A 64 5.92 -20.60 -20.22
C ILE A 64 4.83 -20.23 -21.22
N PRO A 65 4.98 -19.18 -22.04
CA PRO A 65 4.06 -18.93 -23.14
C PRO A 65 4.17 -20.07 -24.15
N PRO A 66 3.05 -20.56 -24.70
CA PRO A 66 3.07 -21.62 -25.71
C PRO A 66 3.78 -21.15 -26.99
N SER A 67 4.50 -22.07 -27.65
CA SER A 67 5.48 -21.82 -28.73
C SER A 67 4.95 -21.09 -29.98
N ASN A 68 3.64 -20.93 -30.09
CA ASN A 68 2.93 -20.36 -31.23
C ASN A 68 3.02 -18.82 -31.35
N TYR A 69 3.52 -18.11 -30.33
CA TYR A 69 3.69 -16.65 -30.41
C TYR A 69 4.85 -16.20 -31.32
N ARG A 70 5.82 -17.07 -31.64
CA ARG A 70 6.98 -16.70 -32.48
C ARG A 70 6.74 -16.75 -33.99
N GLN A 71 5.67 -17.39 -34.46
CA GLN A 71 5.57 -17.78 -35.88
C GLN A 71 4.40 -17.19 -36.66
N ASN A 72 3.62 -16.24 -36.13
CA ASN A 72 2.48 -15.71 -36.88
C ASN A 72 2.32 -14.19 -36.76
N ARG A 73 3.27 -13.44 -37.33
CA ARG A 73 3.12 -12.00 -37.60
C ARG A 73 3.05 -11.67 -39.09
N GLN A 74 2.49 -12.56 -39.89
CA GLN A 74 1.92 -12.22 -41.21
C GLN A 74 0.41 -12.47 -41.19
N GLN A 75 -0.29 -11.83 -40.26
CA GLN A 75 -1.74 -11.69 -40.37
C GLN A 75 -2.03 -10.48 -41.27
N GLN A 76 -2.37 -10.75 -42.53
CA GLN A 76 -2.87 -9.75 -43.46
C GLN A 76 -4.23 -9.25 -42.94
N PHE A 77 -4.24 -8.14 -42.21
CA PHE A 77 -5.49 -7.47 -41.84
C PHE A 77 -6.11 -6.84 -43.08
N THR A 78 -7.21 -7.41 -43.58
CA THR A 78 -8.11 -6.68 -44.47
C THR A 78 -8.88 -5.65 -43.65
N ALA A 79 -9.04 -4.43 -44.16
CA ALA A 79 -9.57 -3.28 -43.41
C ALA A 79 -10.91 -3.56 -42.67
N GLY A 80 -11.77 -4.44 -43.19
CA GLY A 80 -13.03 -4.84 -42.54
C GLY A 80 -12.87 -5.67 -41.26
N SER A 81 -11.75 -6.39 -41.09
CA SER A 81 -11.45 -7.19 -39.89
C SER A 81 -10.99 -6.32 -38.71
N ALA A 82 -10.17 -5.29 -38.98
CA ALA A 82 -9.71 -4.33 -37.99
C ALA A 82 -10.86 -3.47 -37.42
N ILE A 83 -11.80 -3.04 -38.28
CA ILE A 83 -12.99 -2.29 -37.85
C ILE A 83 -13.91 -3.15 -36.96
N ARG A 84 -14.09 -4.43 -37.31
CA ARG A 84 -14.91 -5.35 -36.51
C ARG A 84 -14.29 -5.65 -35.14
N MET A 85 -12.97 -5.88 -35.09
CA MET A 85 -12.25 -6.12 -33.83
C MET A 85 -12.24 -4.89 -32.92
N SER A 86 -11.98 -3.70 -33.48
CA SER A 86 -12.00 -2.46 -32.70
C SER A 86 -13.37 -2.12 -32.12
N PHE A 87 -14.46 -2.43 -32.83
CA PHE A 87 -15.82 -2.28 -32.31
C PHE A 87 -16.12 -3.24 -31.14
N LEU A 88 -15.75 -4.52 -31.27
CA LEU A 88 -15.96 -5.53 -30.23
C LEU A 88 -15.14 -5.22 -28.96
N SER A 89 -13.88 -4.80 -29.11
CA SER A 89 -13.04 -4.40 -27.97
C SER A 89 -13.59 -3.17 -27.23
N ARG A 90 -14.22 -2.22 -27.94
CA ARG A 90 -14.86 -1.06 -27.31
C ARG A 90 -16.08 -1.44 -26.47
N ILE A 91 -16.90 -2.39 -26.94
CA ILE A 91 -18.06 -2.89 -26.17
C ILE A 91 -17.59 -3.60 -24.90
N GLN A 92 -16.61 -4.51 -25.02
CA GLN A 92 -16.06 -5.22 -23.87
C GLN A 92 -15.44 -4.29 -22.82
N LEU A 93 -14.75 -3.23 -23.26
CA LEU A 93 -14.21 -2.22 -22.35
C LEU A 93 -15.32 -1.45 -21.64
N LYS A 94 -16.40 -1.08 -22.35
CA LYS A 94 -17.54 -0.38 -21.77
C LYS A 94 -18.23 -1.23 -20.70
N ASP A 95 -18.54 -2.48 -21.00
CA ASP A 95 -19.20 -3.40 -20.07
C ASP A 95 -18.31 -3.66 -18.84
N PHE A 96 -17.00 -3.79 -19.05
CA PHE A 96 -16.03 -3.88 -17.97
C PHE A 96 -16.03 -2.63 -17.08
N MET A 97 -16.00 -1.43 -17.67
CA MET A 97 -16.03 -0.17 -16.91
C MET A 97 -17.33 -0.02 -16.10
N GLU A 98 -18.47 -0.45 -16.65
CA GLU A 98 -19.76 -0.43 -15.95
C GLU A 98 -19.78 -1.41 -14.77
N GLU A 99 -19.28 -2.64 -14.94
CA GLU A 99 -19.17 -3.59 -13.82
C GLU A 99 -18.16 -3.13 -12.76
N GLN A 100 -17.03 -2.53 -13.17
CA GLN A 100 -16.07 -1.92 -12.23
C GLN A 100 -16.70 -0.76 -11.45
N ALA A 101 -17.51 0.09 -12.10
CA ALA A 101 -18.22 1.16 -11.43
C ALA A 101 -19.21 0.63 -10.39
N LYS A 102 -19.90 -0.48 -10.71
CA LYS A 102 -20.82 -1.16 -9.78
C LYS A 102 -20.07 -1.78 -8.59
N ILE A 103 -18.95 -2.46 -8.84
CA ILE A 103 -18.08 -3.02 -7.79
C ILE A 103 -17.56 -1.89 -6.88
N ASN A 104 -17.13 -0.77 -7.45
CA ASN A 104 -16.64 0.37 -6.69
C ASN A 104 -17.75 1.00 -5.83
N LYS A 105 -18.96 1.15 -6.39
CA LYS A 105 -20.12 1.64 -5.65
C LYS A 105 -20.49 0.71 -4.48
N ASP A 106 -20.52 -0.60 -4.71
CA ASP A 106 -20.79 -1.60 -3.67
C ASP A 106 -19.72 -1.56 -2.57
N THR A 107 -18.45 -1.52 -2.95
CA THR A 107 -17.30 -1.40 -2.04
C THR A 107 -17.39 -0.14 -1.18
N HIS A 108 -17.70 1.02 -1.78
CA HIS A 108 -17.90 2.26 -1.05
C HIS A 108 -19.06 2.16 -0.03
N SER A 109 -20.16 1.51 -0.42
CA SER A 109 -21.29 1.31 0.49
C SER A 109 -20.97 0.41 1.68
N LYS A 110 -20.16 -0.64 1.46
CA LYS A 110 -19.64 -1.52 2.52
C LYS A 110 -18.71 -0.77 3.47
N PHE A 111 -17.81 0.07 2.95
CA PHE A 111 -16.96 0.91 3.79
C PHE A 111 -17.77 1.87 4.65
N LYS A 112 -18.79 2.51 4.09
CA LYS A 112 -19.69 3.38 4.85
C LYS A 112 -20.44 2.63 5.97
N ALA A 113 -20.81 1.38 5.74
CA ALA A 113 -21.39 0.54 6.78
C ALA A 113 -20.37 0.20 7.89
N VAL A 114 -19.11 -0.05 7.53
CA VAL A 114 -18.01 -0.25 8.48
C VAL A 114 -17.76 1.01 9.32
N ASP A 115 -17.74 2.19 8.70
CA ASP A 115 -17.59 3.47 9.43
C ASP A 115 -18.66 3.64 10.51
N LYS A 116 -19.92 3.34 10.17
CA LYS A 116 -21.04 3.40 11.14
C LYS A 116 -20.87 2.41 12.30
N VAL A 117 -20.30 1.23 12.04
CA VAL A 117 -19.98 0.26 13.11
C VAL A 117 -18.86 0.79 14.00
N LEU A 118 -17.83 1.40 13.42
CA LEU A 118 -16.72 2.00 14.16
C LEU A 118 -17.19 3.15 15.04
N GLU A 119 -18.05 4.03 14.53
CA GLU A 119 -18.69 5.11 15.33
C GLU A 119 -19.50 4.53 16.50
N SER A 120 -20.23 3.43 16.29
CA SER A 120 -20.96 2.76 17.37
C SER A 120 -20.03 2.15 18.42
N ILE A 121 -18.91 1.55 17.99
CA ILE A 121 -17.90 0.99 18.90
C ILE A 121 -17.26 2.11 19.73
N ASP A 122 -16.89 3.22 19.11
CA ASP A 122 -16.31 4.38 19.79
C ASP A 122 -17.25 4.93 20.89
N GLY A 123 -18.54 5.07 20.58
CA GLY A 123 -19.55 5.47 21.57
C GLY A 123 -19.67 4.49 22.75
N LYS A 124 -19.62 3.18 22.48
CA LYS A 124 -19.61 2.15 23.54
C LYS A 124 -18.34 2.18 24.37
N ILE A 125 -17.17 2.35 23.76
CA ILE A 125 -15.88 2.47 24.46
C ILE A 125 -15.89 3.69 25.38
N THR A 126 -16.39 4.83 24.88
CA THR A 126 -16.52 6.05 25.69
C THR A 126 -17.44 5.83 26.90
N THR A 127 -18.56 5.13 26.71
CA THR A 127 -19.51 4.79 27.79
C THR A 127 -18.91 3.84 28.82
N VAL A 128 -18.17 2.82 28.37
CA VAL A 128 -17.45 1.90 29.27
C VAL A 128 -16.35 2.66 30.03
N GLY A 129 -15.64 3.57 29.36
CA GLY A 129 -14.62 4.42 29.96
C GLY A 129 -15.17 5.27 31.11
N SER A 130 -16.30 5.95 30.91
CA SER A 130 -16.92 6.77 31.96
C SER A 130 -17.46 5.92 33.13
N SER A 131 -18.07 4.77 32.83
CA SER A 131 -18.53 3.82 33.86
C SER A 131 -17.37 3.31 34.72
N ASN A 132 -16.23 2.99 34.11
CA ASN A 132 -15.03 2.57 34.84
C ASN A 132 -14.45 3.70 35.71
N GLN A 133 -14.44 4.94 35.23
CA GLN A 133 -14.05 6.09 36.05
C GLN A 133 -14.96 6.26 37.27
N GLN A 134 -16.27 6.08 37.09
CA GLN A 134 -17.24 6.11 38.19
C GLN A 134 -17.00 4.98 39.20
N LEU A 135 -16.78 3.75 38.73
CA LEU A 135 -16.43 2.59 39.58
C LEU A 135 -15.17 2.87 40.40
N MET A 136 -14.12 3.41 39.79
CA MET A 136 -12.88 3.81 40.48
C MET A 136 -13.14 4.85 41.57
N GLY A 137 -13.99 5.85 41.28
CA GLY A 137 -14.41 6.84 42.28
C GLY A 137 -15.13 6.21 43.47
N MET A 138 -16.07 5.29 43.22
CA MET A 138 -16.78 4.57 44.28
C MET A 138 -15.83 3.67 45.09
N MET A 139 -14.91 2.97 44.43
CA MET A 139 -13.92 2.12 45.09
C MET A 139 -13.04 2.92 46.06
N LYS A 140 -12.59 4.11 45.66
CA LYS A 140 -11.82 5.01 46.54
C LYS A 140 -12.62 5.48 47.76
N ILE A 141 -13.92 5.70 47.62
CA ILE A 141 -14.81 6.03 48.75
C ILE A 141 -14.89 4.85 49.72
N LEU A 142 -15.05 3.63 49.21
CA LEU A 142 -15.10 2.42 50.03
C LEU A 142 -13.79 2.18 50.77
N GLU A 143 -12.64 2.35 50.11
CA GLU A 143 -11.31 2.27 50.72
C GLU A 143 -11.15 3.26 51.88
N ASN A 144 -11.62 4.51 51.69
CA ASN A 144 -11.61 5.52 52.74
C ASN A 144 -12.53 5.17 53.91
N GLN A 145 -13.72 4.63 53.64
CA GLN A 145 -14.64 4.18 54.69
C GLN A 145 -14.06 3.01 55.49
N LEU A 146 -13.46 2.03 54.83
CA LEU A 146 -12.76 0.90 55.47
C LEU A 146 -11.62 1.39 56.37
N SER A 147 -10.80 2.33 55.88
CA SER A 147 -9.69 2.91 56.64
C SER A 147 -10.18 3.64 57.91
N ARG A 148 -11.29 4.37 57.81
CA ARG A 148 -11.93 5.04 58.96
C ARG A 148 -12.50 4.05 59.97
N LEU A 149 -13.15 2.99 59.52
CA LEU A 149 -13.68 1.96 60.41
C LEU A 149 -12.54 1.23 61.15
N ALA A 150 -11.45 0.93 60.45
CA ALA A 150 -10.26 0.31 61.04
C ALA A 150 -9.60 1.21 62.11
N SER A 151 -9.54 2.53 61.89
CA SER A 151 -9.01 3.43 62.91
C SER A 151 -9.92 3.52 64.13
N ILE A 152 -11.24 3.65 63.93
CA ILE A 152 -12.23 3.69 65.03
C ILE A 152 -12.19 2.41 65.87
N SER A 153 -12.08 1.24 65.23
CA SER A 153 -12.00 -0.04 65.96
C SER A 153 -10.72 -0.13 66.80
N GLN A 154 -9.58 0.29 66.27
CA GLN A 154 -8.31 0.35 67.01
C GLN A 154 -8.39 1.29 68.22
N THR A 155 -9.00 2.47 68.08
CA THR A 155 -9.16 3.43 69.18
C THR A 155 -10.03 2.84 70.30
N LYS A 156 -11.18 2.26 69.95
CA LYS A 156 -12.08 1.63 70.93
C LYS A 156 -11.44 0.46 71.68
N MET A 157 -10.63 -0.36 70.99
CA MET A 157 -9.89 -1.45 71.65
C MET A 157 -8.88 -0.92 72.66
N LYS A 158 -8.16 0.18 72.35
CA LYS A 158 -7.23 0.81 73.29
C LYS A 158 -7.93 1.36 74.53
N GLU A 159 -9.06 2.05 74.34
CA GLU A 159 -9.88 2.60 75.43
C GLU A 159 -10.37 1.48 76.36
N SER A 160 -10.92 0.40 75.81
CA SER A 160 -11.42 -0.75 76.60
C SER A 160 -10.31 -1.45 77.38
N CYS A 161 -9.08 -1.48 76.87
CA CYS A 161 -7.95 -2.11 77.55
C CYS A 161 -7.48 -1.27 78.74
N GLN A 162 -7.45 0.06 78.59
CA GLN A 162 -7.09 0.97 79.67
C GLN A 162 -8.07 0.94 80.84
N THR A 163 -9.38 0.82 80.56
CA THR A 163 -10.42 0.71 81.59
C THR A 163 -10.40 -0.62 82.36
N ALA A 164 -9.78 -1.67 81.80
CA ALA A 164 -9.69 -2.99 82.45
C ALA A 164 -8.47 -3.12 83.37
N THR A 165 -7.51 -2.20 83.30
CA THR A 165 -6.27 -2.19 84.09
C THR A 165 -6.27 -1.19 85.25
N ALA A 166 -7.34 -0.40 85.40
CA ALA A 166 -7.55 0.55 86.50
C ALA A 166 -8.52 -0.03 87.53
#